data_AF-A0A9E2YAK1-F1
#
_entry.id   AF-A0A9E2YAK1-F1
#
_cell.length_a   1.000
_cell.length_b   1.000
_cell.length_c   1.000
_cell.angle_alpha   90.00
_cell.angle_beta   90.00
_cell.angle_gamma   90.00
#
_symmetry.space_group_name_H-M   'P 1'
#
loop_
_entity.id
_entity.type
_entity.pdbx_description
1 polymer ?
#
loop_
_entity_poly.entity_id
_entity_poly.type
_entity_poly.pdbx_seq_one_letter_code
_entity_poly.pdbx_strand_id
1 'polypeptide(L)'
;MKKQFLYSSFVSIRAHSWTVCALIGGMAVVGCRKSDMSQQPRFQPYQESVSFSDNASERPLVAGTVIHGQPRTDELLYQGTVNGRVSTDFPFQITHSDLERGRVQFNIFCSVCHGQTGEGNGMIVQRGFTPPPSYHIDRLRNAPVGHFFQVISNGYGAMYSYNERIKPDDRWRIAAYIRALQLSQNAPPSALSDDQKRAADKAAIVPKSELLGFTGLKNKPGVDQ
;
A
#
# COMPACT_ATOMS: atom_id res chain seq x y z
N MET A 1 -42.23 8.63 80.47
CA MET A 1 -42.83 8.71 79.12
C MET A 1 -42.22 9.83 78.26
N LYS A 2 -40.90 9.87 78.02
CA LYS A 2 -40.26 10.94 77.19
C LYS A 2 -39.20 10.47 76.17
N LYS A 3 -38.98 9.17 75.99
CA LYS A 3 -37.90 8.66 75.10
C LYS A 3 -38.37 8.17 73.72
N GLN A 4 -39.68 8.08 73.44
CA GLN A 4 -40.20 7.57 72.16
C GLN A 4 -40.46 8.64 71.08
N PHE A 5 -40.63 9.91 71.45
CA PHE A 5 -40.98 10.96 70.48
C PHE A 5 -39.79 11.49 69.65
N LEU A 6 -38.56 11.36 70.16
CA LEU A 6 -37.37 11.87 69.44
C LEU A 6 -36.81 10.90 68.39
N TYR A 7 -37.21 9.62 68.41
CA TYR A 7 -36.65 8.63 67.48
C TYR A 7 -37.34 8.67 66.10
N SER A 8 -38.63 9.04 66.04
CA SER A 8 -39.41 9.07 64.80
C SER A 8 -39.01 10.22 63.86
N SER A 9 -38.71 11.41 64.40
CA SER A 9 -38.32 12.58 63.60
C SER A 9 -36.94 12.43 62.94
N PHE A 10 -35.99 11.72 63.57
CA PHE A 10 -34.65 11.49 63.01
C PHE A 10 -34.64 10.46 61.86
N VAL A 11 -35.57 9.49 61.87
CA VAL A 11 -35.67 8.46 60.82
C VAL A 11 -36.26 9.03 59.54
N SER A 12 -37.28 9.89 59.64
CA SER A 12 -37.92 10.52 58.47
C SER A 12 -36.99 11.51 57.74
N ILE A 13 -36.18 12.29 58.47
CA ILE A 13 -35.19 13.22 57.88
C ILE A 13 -34.07 12.46 57.14
N ARG A 14 -33.63 11.31 57.67
CA ARG A 14 -32.62 10.46 57.04
C ARG A 14 -33.11 9.81 55.74
N ALA A 15 -34.36 9.37 55.69
CA ALA A 15 -34.96 8.77 54.49
C ALA A 15 -35.08 9.78 53.34
N HIS A 16 -35.53 11.01 53.63
CA HIS A 16 -35.64 12.08 52.62
C HIS A 16 -34.26 12.49 52.07
N SER A 17 -33.23 12.51 52.92
CA SER A 17 -31.86 12.85 52.53
C SER A 17 -31.23 11.83 51.57
N TRP A 18 -31.53 10.54 51.73
CA TRP A 18 -31.03 9.49 50.83
C TRP A 18 -31.72 9.52 49.46
N THR A 19 -33.03 9.76 49.41
CA THR A 19 -33.76 9.93 48.14
C THR A 19 -33.33 11.17 47.37
N VAL A 20 -33.06 12.29 48.06
CA VAL A 20 -32.57 13.51 47.40
C VAL A 20 -31.16 13.32 46.86
N CYS A 21 -30.25 12.70 47.62
CA CYS A 21 -28.91 12.37 47.14
C CYS A 21 -28.94 11.37 45.96
N ALA A 22 -29.84 10.38 45.98
CA ALA A 22 -30.00 9.42 44.89
C ALA A 22 -30.57 10.09 43.61
N LEU A 23 -31.51 11.03 43.74
CA LEU A 23 -32.04 11.80 42.61
C LEU A 23 -31.00 12.76 42.01
N ILE A 24 -30.23 13.45 42.85
CA ILE A 24 -29.13 14.33 42.42
C ILE A 24 -28.02 13.51 41.75
N GLY A 25 -27.65 12.37 42.34
CA GLY A 25 -26.70 11.43 41.77
C GLY A 25 -27.17 10.89 40.42
N GLY A 26 -28.45 10.53 40.29
CA GLY A 26 -29.06 10.08 39.04
C GLY A 26 -29.04 11.13 37.93
N MET A 27 -29.33 12.40 38.26
CA MET A 27 -29.27 13.50 37.27
C MET A 27 -27.84 13.79 36.79
N ALA A 28 -26.82 13.61 37.64
CA ALA A 28 -25.42 13.83 37.27
C ALA A 28 -24.92 12.79 36.22
N VAL A 29 -25.46 11.57 36.20
CA VAL A 29 -25.09 10.54 35.21
C VAL A 29 -25.76 10.76 33.84
N VAL A 30 -26.89 11.48 33.79
CA VAL A 30 -27.60 11.82 32.53
C VAL A 30 -26.93 12.98 31.78
N GLY A 31 -25.93 13.64 32.40
CA GLY A 31 -25.19 14.77 31.84
C GLY A 31 -24.13 14.43 30.78
N CYS A 32 -23.88 13.15 30.48
CA CYS A 32 -23.01 12.76 29.36
C CYS A 32 -23.72 13.02 28.03
N ARG A 33 -23.91 14.29 27.68
CA ARG A 33 -24.36 14.75 26.38
C ARG A 33 -23.38 14.25 25.33
N LYS A 34 -23.80 13.21 24.62
CA LYS A 34 -23.20 12.60 23.42
C LYS A 34 -23.23 13.58 22.23
N SER A 35 -23.04 14.87 22.49
CA SER A 35 -23.30 15.97 21.58
C SER A 35 -22.47 17.17 22.03
N ASP A 36 -21.24 17.26 21.52
CA ASP A 36 -20.85 18.42 20.70
C ASP A 36 -19.60 18.07 19.86
N MET A 37 -19.65 18.35 18.56
CA MET A 37 -18.59 18.19 17.56
C MET A 37 -17.92 16.82 17.31
N SER A 38 -18.24 15.74 18.04
CA SER A 38 -17.70 14.39 17.75
C SER A 38 -18.34 13.76 16.51
N GLN A 39 -19.63 14.00 16.29
CA GLN A 39 -20.36 13.70 15.08
C GLN A 39 -20.74 15.04 14.45
N GLN A 40 -20.05 15.40 13.38
CA GLN A 40 -20.22 16.70 12.72
C GLN A 40 -21.19 16.54 11.55
N PRO A 41 -21.98 17.58 11.20
CA PRO A 41 -22.87 17.56 10.03
C PRO A 41 -22.08 17.77 8.72
N ARG A 42 -21.02 16.99 8.53
CA ARG A 42 -20.22 16.91 7.29
C ARG A 42 -19.74 15.47 7.12
N PHE A 43 -19.55 15.04 5.89
CA PHE A 43 -18.96 13.74 5.61
C PHE A 43 -17.43 13.80 5.74
N GLN A 44 -16.86 12.83 6.45
CA GLN A 44 -15.43 12.52 6.42
C GLN A 44 -15.11 11.60 5.22
N PRO A 45 -13.85 11.50 4.78
CA PRO A 45 -13.47 10.54 3.75
C PRO A 45 -13.84 9.10 4.16
N TYR A 46 -14.52 8.40 3.27
CA TYR A 46 -15.08 7.05 3.40
C TYR A 46 -16.21 6.92 4.43
N GLN A 47 -16.91 8.02 4.74
CA GLN A 47 -18.09 7.98 5.61
C GLN A 47 -19.33 7.55 4.82
N GLU A 48 -20.20 6.77 5.45
CA GLU A 48 -21.47 6.42 4.84
C GLU A 48 -22.35 7.66 4.61
N SER A 49 -23.00 7.73 3.44
CA SER A 49 -23.97 8.76 3.08
C SER A 49 -25.36 8.18 2.94
N VAL A 50 -26.37 8.91 3.42
CA VAL A 50 -27.79 8.57 3.21
C VAL A 50 -28.39 9.24 1.97
N SER A 51 -27.61 10.08 1.28
CA SER A 51 -28.10 10.90 0.16
C SER A 51 -28.00 10.21 -1.20
N PHE A 52 -27.20 9.15 -1.32
CA PHE A 52 -26.93 8.46 -2.58
C PHE A 52 -27.28 6.97 -2.46
N SER A 53 -27.69 6.36 -3.56
CA SER A 53 -28.16 4.96 -3.59
C SER A 53 -27.07 3.91 -3.30
N ASP A 54 -25.81 4.29 -3.42
CA ASP A 54 -24.63 3.46 -3.16
C ASP A 54 -24.04 3.69 -1.75
N ASN A 55 -24.70 4.52 -0.95
CA ASN A 55 -24.29 4.96 0.38
C ASN A 55 -22.87 5.56 0.48
N ALA A 56 -22.24 5.93 -0.64
CA ALA A 56 -20.89 6.48 -0.65
C ALA A 56 -20.92 8.02 -0.50
N SER A 57 -20.13 8.57 0.44
CA SER A 57 -19.90 10.02 0.48
C SER A 57 -19.00 10.50 -0.67
N GLU A 58 -18.09 9.64 -1.15
CA GLU A 58 -17.22 9.94 -2.27
C GLU A 58 -18.01 9.81 -3.58
N ARG A 59 -18.03 10.89 -4.36
CA ARG A 59 -18.62 10.86 -5.69
C ARG A 59 -17.53 10.70 -6.75
N PRO A 60 -17.72 9.81 -7.74
CA PRO A 60 -16.80 9.71 -8.85
C PRO A 60 -16.76 11.05 -9.60
N LEU A 61 -15.59 11.38 -10.13
CA LEU A 61 -15.43 12.55 -10.98
C LEU A 61 -16.22 12.35 -12.28
N VAL A 62 -16.79 13.44 -12.80
CA VAL A 62 -17.43 13.43 -14.13
C VAL A 62 -16.35 13.20 -15.19
N ALA A 63 -16.61 12.29 -16.14
CA ALA A 63 -15.69 11.97 -17.21
C ALA A 63 -15.26 13.23 -17.99
N GLY A 64 -13.96 13.34 -18.29
CA GLY A 64 -13.37 14.50 -18.97
C GLY A 64 -13.03 15.68 -18.07
N THR A 65 -13.29 15.60 -16.76
CA THR A 65 -12.90 16.66 -15.81
C THR A 65 -11.37 16.75 -15.69
N VAL A 66 -10.83 17.96 -15.85
CA VAL A 66 -9.40 18.26 -15.68
C VAL A 66 -9.19 19.06 -14.39
N ILE A 67 -8.24 18.63 -13.56
CA ILE A 67 -7.94 19.26 -12.27
C ILE A 67 -7.13 20.54 -12.49
N HIS A 68 -7.58 21.65 -11.88
CA HIS A 68 -6.84 22.91 -11.90
C HIS A 68 -5.53 22.79 -11.10
N GLY A 69 -4.43 23.34 -11.63
CA GLY A 69 -3.11 23.33 -10.98
C GLY A 69 -2.31 22.03 -11.15
N GLN A 70 -2.92 20.95 -11.67
CA GLN A 70 -2.21 19.73 -12.07
C GLN A 70 -2.69 19.22 -13.43
N PRO A 71 -2.59 20.05 -14.49
CA PRO A 71 -2.98 19.63 -15.83
C PRO A 71 -2.01 18.55 -16.32
N ARG A 72 -2.53 17.35 -16.61
CA ARG A 72 -1.76 16.18 -17.08
C ARG A 72 -1.36 16.34 -18.55
N THR A 73 -0.53 17.34 -18.83
CA THR A 73 -0.20 17.81 -20.19
C THR A 73 1.05 17.15 -20.77
N ASP A 74 2.00 16.75 -19.93
CA ASP A 74 3.20 16.04 -20.36
C ASP A 74 2.83 14.62 -20.85
N GLU A 75 2.90 14.43 -22.16
CA GLU A 75 2.58 13.16 -22.82
C GLU A 75 3.48 12.03 -22.30
N LEU A 76 4.78 12.28 -22.18
CA LEU A 76 5.73 11.27 -21.76
C LEU A 76 5.48 10.89 -20.30
N LEU A 77 5.37 11.86 -19.40
CA LEU A 77 5.19 11.58 -17.98
C LEU A 77 3.87 10.86 -17.67
N TYR A 78 2.77 11.26 -18.30
CA TYR A 78 1.43 10.77 -17.96
C TYR A 78 0.91 9.63 -18.85
N GLN A 79 1.41 9.48 -20.08
CA GLN A 79 0.94 8.48 -21.04
C GLN A 79 2.03 7.47 -21.43
N GLY A 80 3.31 7.78 -21.22
CA GLY A 80 4.43 6.94 -21.65
C GLY A 80 4.64 6.90 -23.15
N THR A 81 4.19 7.93 -23.85
CA THR A 81 4.36 8.08 -25.29
C THR A 81 5.07 9.39 -25.63
N VAL A 82 5.70 9.41 -26.80
CA VAL A 82 6.22 10.62 -27.44
C VAL A 82 5.72 10.59 -28.87
N ASN A 83 4.96 11.61 -29.28
CA ASN A 83 4.33 11.68 -30.62
C ASN A 83 3.47 10.45 -30.92
N GLY A 84 2.71 9.96 -29.92
CA GLY A 84 1.82 8.81 -30.06
C GLY A 84 2.53 7.44 -30.16
N ARG A 85 3.85 7.38 -30.02
CA ARG A 85 4.62 6.13 -29.97
C ARG A 85 5.07 5.84 -28.54
N VAL A 86 5.03 4.57 -28.13
CA VAL A 86 5.49 4.16 -26.80
C VAL A 86 6.98 4.48 -26.64
N SER A 87 7.31 5.26 -25.61
CA SER A 87 8.64 5.80 -25.42
C SER A 87 9.65 4.75 -24.97
N THR A 88 10.87 4.83 -25.50
CA THR A 88 12.04 4.12 -24.98
C THR A 88 12.77 4.88 -23.88
N ASP A 89 12.42 6.15 -23.69
CA ASP A 89 13.12 7.08 -22.81
C ASP A 89 12.34 7.32 -21.53
N PHE A 90 13.07 7.64 -20.46
CA PHE A 90 12.48 8.06 -19.18
C PHE A 90 12.22 9.58 -19.19
N PRO A 91 11.14 10.07 -18.55
CA PRO A 91 10.85 11.52 -18.45
C PRO A 91 11.84 12.29 -17.57
N PHE A 92 12.64 11.59 -16.76
CA PHE A 92 13.65 12.19 -15.89
C PHE A 92 14.86 11.26 -15.76
N GLN A 93 16.00 11.83 -15.31
CA GLN A 93 17.20 11.05 -15.07
C GLN A 93 16.98 10.07 -13.92
N ILE A 94 17.30 8.79 -14.15
CA ILE A 94 17.17 7.75 -13.13
C ILE A 94 18.43 7.74 -12.27
N THR A 95 18.26 8.13 -11.00
CA THR A 95 19.33 8.07 -9.99
C THR A 95 19.26 6.76 -9.18
N HIS A 96 20.27 6.52 -8.34
CA HIS A 96 20.25 5.38 -7.42
C HIS A 96 19.08 5.45 -6.43
N SER A 97 18.73 6.65 -5.93
CA SER A 97 17.58 6.81 -5.03
C SER A 97 16.26 6.55 -5.74
N ASP A 98 16.15 6.86 -7.03
CA ASP A 98 14.98 6.52 -7.85
C ASP A 98 14.83 5.01 -8.02
N LEU A 99 15.93 4.28 -8.24
CA LEU A 99 15.92 2.82 -8.30
C LEU A 99 15.52 2.20 -6.96
N GLU A 100 16.01 2.72 -5.84
CA GLU A 100 15.63 2.24 -4.51
C GLU A 100 14.16 2.50 -4.20
N ARG A 101 13.66 3.70 -4.55
CA ARG A 101 12.23 4.02 -4.49
C ARG A 101 11.42 3.06 -5.38
N GLY A 102 11.88 2.81 -6.61
CA GLY A 102 11.28 1.86 -7.53
C GLY A 102 11.21 0.45 -6.97
N ARG A 103 12.28 -0.01 -6.32
CA ARG A 103 12.34 -1.30 -5.62
C ARG A 103 11.29 -1.40 -4.51
N VAL A 104 11.19 -0.38 -3.66
CA VAL A 104 10.20 -0.34 -2.59
C VAL A 104 8.79 -0.43 -3.16
N GLN A 105 8.46 0.38 -4.17
CA GLN A 105 7.14 0.39 -4.78
C GLN A 105 6.84 -0.95 -5.49
N PHE A 106 7.81 -1.52 -6.19
CA PHE A 106 7.68 -2.84 -6.81
C PHE A 106 7.41 -3.93 -5.77
N ASN A 107 8.12 -3.92 -4.65
CA ASN A 107 7.93 -4.89 -3.59
C ASN A 107 6.55 -4.79 -2.94
N ILE A 108 6.01 -3.57 -2.78
CA ILE A 108 4.67 -3.33 -2.23
C ILE A 108 3.57 -3.80 -3.19
N PHE A 109 3.64 -3.41 -4.47
CA PHE A 109 2.51 -3.56 -5.39
C PHE A 109 2.64 -4.71 -6.39
N CYS A 110 3.85 -5.04 -6.82
CA CYS A 110 4.10 -5.90 -7.98
C CYS A 110 4.60 -7.29 -7.59
N SER A 111 5.46 -7.39 -6.57
CA SER A 111 6.15 -8.64 -6.19
C SER A 111 5.19 -9.75 -5.75
N VAL A 112 4.00 -9.39 -5.26
CA VAL A 112 2.95 -10.33 -4.84
C VAL A 112 2.52 -11.25 -5.98
N CYS A 113 2.50 -10.74 -7.23
CA CYS A 113 2.18 -11.49 -8.44
C CYS A 113 3.43 -11.86 -9.23
N HIS A 114 4.34 -10.90 -9.43
CA HIS A 114 5.50 -11.05 -10.31
C HIS A 114 6.71 -11.72 -9.65
N GLY A 115 6.69 -11.92 -8.33
CA GLY A 115 7.85 -12.36 -7.55
C GLY A 115 8.88 -11.24 -7.37
N GLN A 116 9.71 -11.35 -6.32
CA GLN A 116 10.75 -10.34 -6.04
C GLN A 116 11.83 -10.29 -7.12
N THR A 117 12.08 -11.41 -7.80
CA THR A 117 13.05 -11.52 -8.91
C THR A 117 12.41 -11.25 -10.27
N GLY A 118 11.10 -11.01 -10.34
CA GLY A 118 10.41 -10.74 -11.59
C GLY A 118 10.12 -11.96 -12.47
N GLU A 119 10.19 -13.18 -11.92
CA GLU A 119 10.00 -14.44 -12.66
C GLU A 119 8.53 -14.82 -12.91
N GLY A 120 7.59 -14.03 -12.40
CA GLY A 120 6.16 -14.31 -12.56
C GLY A 120 5.62 -15.42 -11.65
N ASN A 121 6.33 -15.70 -10.55
CA ASN A 121 6.03 -16.78 -9.60
C ASN A 121 5.74 -16.26 -8.18
N GLY A 122 5.14 -15.06 -8.08
CA GLY A 122 4.78 -14.45 -6.81
C GLY A 122 3.84 -15.30 -5.96
N MET A 123 3.68 -14.95 -4.68
CA MET A 123 2.94 -15.76 -3.71
C MET A 123 1.51 -16.08 -4.15
N ILE A 124 0.81 -15.14 -4.82
CA ILE A 124 -0.56 -15.38 -5.27
C ILE A 124 -0.65 -16.40 -6.42
N VAL A 125 0.38 -16.51 -7.26
CA VAL A 125 0.46 -17.50 -8.34
C VAL A 125 0.54 -18.91 -7.76
N GLN A 126 1.31 -19.09 -6.68
CA GLN A 126 1.40 -20.35 -5.94
C GLN A 126 0.07 -20.76 -5.29
N ARG A 127 -0.92 -19.85 -5.25
CA ARG A 127 -2.27 -20.08 -4.74
C ARG A 127 -3.32 -20.23 -5.86
N GLY A 128 -2.89 -20.44 -7.10
CA GLY A 128 -3.77 -20.78 -8.23
C GLY A 128 -4.15 -19.62 -9.15
N PHE A 129 -3.61 -18.41 -8.93
CA PHE A 129 -3.76 -17.33 -9.91
C PHE A 129 -2.91 -17.59 -11.15
N THR A 130 -3.37 -17.10 -12.30
CA THR A 130 -2.63 -17.20 -13.56
C THR A 130 -1.27 -16.49 -13.44
N PRO A 131 -0.15 -17.17 -13.74
CA PRO A 131 1.17 -16.57 -13.66
C PRO A 131 1.30 -15.41 -14.65
N PRO A 132 1.75 -14.21 -14.23
CA PRO A 132 2.18 -13.20 -15.18
C PRO A 132 3.47 -13.64 -15.90
N PRO A 133 3.77 -13.08 -17.08
CA PRO A 133 5.01 -13.40 -17.77
C PRO A 133 6.24 -12.98 -16.94
N SER A 134 7.30 -13.78 -17.00
CA SER A 134 8.61 -13.40 -16.46
C SER A 134 9.16 -12.18 -17.20
N TYR A 135 9.72 -11.21 -16.49
CA TYR A 135 10.32 -10.02 -17.08
C TYR A 135 11.58 -10.33 -17.89
N HIS A 136 12.15 -11.53 -17.75
CA HIS A 136 13.41 -11.93 -18.38
C HIS A 136 13.25 -12.48 -19.80
N ILE A 137 12.03 -12.69 -20.28
CA ILE A 137 11.79 -13.12 -21.66
C ILE A 137 12.18 -12.05 -22.67
N ASP A 138 12.72 -12.45 -23.82
CA ASP A 138 13.24 -11.55 -24.87
C ASP A 138 12.25 -10.47 -25.29
N ARG A 139 10.97 -10.86 -25.45
CA ARG A 139 9.89 -9.93 -25.80
C ARG A 139 9.79 -8.75 -24.83
N LEU A 140 9.90 -9.00 -23.53
CA LEU A 140 9.79 -7.96 -22.50
C LEU A 140 11.12 -7.23 -22.27
N ARG A 141 12.27 -7.89 -22.48
CA ARG A 141 13.56 -7.21 -22.46
C ARG A 141 13.65 -6.17 -23.58
N ASN A 142 13.14 -6.51 -24.77
CA ASN A 142 13.14 -5.64 -25.95
C ASN A 142 11.94 -4.68 -26.04
N ALA A 143 10.94 -4.81 -25.17
CA ALA A 143 9.81 -3.88 -25.14
C ALA A 143 10.30 -2.47 -24.76
N PRO A 144 9.70 -1.37 -25.24
CA PRO A 144 10.03 -0.01 -24.83
C PRO A 144 9.67 0.22 -23.35
N VAL A 145 10.36 1.11 -22.65
CA VAL A 145 10.12 1.30 -21.20
C VAL A 145 8.73 1.88 -20.91
N GLY A 146 8.20 2.71 -21.80
CA GLY A 146 6.83 3.20 -21.73
C GLY A 146 5.78 2.09 -21.74
N HIS A 147 6.09 0.90 -22.26
CA HIS A 147 5.19 -0.25 -22.21
C HIS A 147 4.88 -0.64 -20.75
N PHE A 148 5.91 -0.71 -19.89
CA PHE A 148 5.72 -1.04 -18.49
C PHE A 148 4.90 0.03 -17.76
N PHE A 149 5.19 1.31 -18.04
CA PHE A 149 4.39 2.41 -17.50
C PHE A 149 2.91 2.30 -17.89
N GLN A 150 2.62 2.01 -19.16
CA GLN A 150 1.25 1.84 -19.65
C GLN A 150 0.55 0.64 -19.05
N VAL A 151 1.23 -0.50 -18.95
CA VAL A 151 0.68 -1.71 -18.32
C VAL A 151 0.32 -1.44 -16.85
N ILE A 152 1.18 -0.74 -16.10
CA ILE A 152 0.88 -0.35 -14.71
C ILE A 152 -0.30 0.63 -14.67
N SER A 153 -0.37 1.57 -15.61
CA SER A 153 -1.38 2.64 -15.62
C SER A 153 -2.75 2.18 -16.09
N ASN A 154 -2.82 1.25 -17.04
CA ASN A 154 -4.06 0.87 -17.72
C ASN A 154 -4.49 -0.56 -17.41
N GLY A 155 -3.59 -1.37 -16.85
CA GLY A 155 -3.77 -2.83 -16.78
C GLY A 155 -3.42 -3.50 -18.11
N TYR A 156 -3.30 -4.83 -18.09
CA TYR A 156 -3.04 -5.64 -19.28
C TYR A 156 -3.45 -7.10 -19.06
N GLY A 157 -4.34 -7.63 -19.91
CA GLY A 157 -4.87 -8.98 -19.74
C GLY A 157 -5.57 -9.12 -18.38
N ALA A 158 -5.08 -10.03 -17.53
CA ALA A 158 -5.61 -10.24 -16.18
C ALA A 158 -5.09 -9.22 -15.13
N MET A 159 -4.10 -8.39 -15.48
CA MET A 159 -3.54 -7.39 -14.57
C MET A 159 -4.45 -6.15 -14.52
N TYR A 160 -4.91 -5.80 -13.33
CA TYR A 160 -5.69 -4.58 -13.09
C TYR A 160 -4.84 -3.30 -13.27
N SER A 161 -5.51 -2.17 -13.48
CA SER A 161 -4.88 -0.86 -13.41
C SER A 161 -4.45 -0.52 -11.97
N TYR A 162 -3.32 0.17 -11.86
CA TYR A 162 -2.79 0.74 -10.62
C TYR A 162 -2.73 2.28 -10.65
N ASN A 163 -3.38 2.93 -11.62
CA ASN A 163 -3.27 4.39 -11.79
C ASN A 163 -3.76 5.21 -10.58
N GLU A 164 -4.76 4.72 -9.85
CA GLU A 164 -5.30 5.36 -8.66
C GLU A 164 -4.46 5.10 -7.41
N ARG A 165 -3.61 4.07 -7.43
CA ARG A 165 -2.83 3.62 -6.26
C ARG A 165 -1.37 4.06 -6.32
N ILE A 166 -0.82 4.21 -7.52
CA ILE A 166 0.60 4.53 -7.74
C ILE A 166 0.70 5.83 -8.54
N LYS A 167 1.47 6.80 -8.05
CA LYS A 167 1.72 8.08 -8.73
C LYS A 167 2.53 7.88 -10.02
N PRO A 168 2.36 8.71 -11.07
CA PRO A 168 3.09 8.57 -12.34
C PRO A 168 4.61 8.41 -12.17
N ASP A 169 5.26 9.25 -11.37
CA ASP A 169 6.71 9.18 -11.11
C ASP A 169 7.12 7.81 -10.54
N ASP A 170 6.35 7.28 -9.60
CA ASP A 170 6.64 5.98 -8.99
C ASP A 170 6.40 4.83 -9.99
N ARG A 171 5.50 4.97 -10.97
CA ARG A 171 5.35 3.99 -12.06
C ARG A 171 6.58 3.96 -12.96
N TRP A 172 7.15 5.13 -13.27
CA TRP A 172 8.42 5.23 -14.01
C TRP A 172 9.59 4.63 -13.24
N ARG A 173 9.66 4.87 -11.93
CA ARG A 173 10.68 4.26 -11.06
C ARG A 173 10.53 2.74 -10.97
N ILE A 174 9.30 2.22 -10.90
CA ILE A 174 9.05 0.78 -11.01
C ILE A 174 9.54 0.25 -12.37
N ALA A 175 9.23 0.94 -13.47
CA ALA A 175 9.70 0.55 -14.79
C ALA A 175 11.24 0.53 -14.88
N ALA A 176 11.91 1.51 -14.25
CA ALA A 176 13.36 1.52 -14.12
C ALA A 176 13.88 0.34 -13.29
N TYR A 177 13.21 0.01 -12.18
CA TYR A 177 13.57 -1.15 -11.36
C TYR A 177 13.37 -2.48 -12.12
N ILE A 178 12.34 -2.60 -12.97
CA ILE A 178 12.16 -3.75 -13.85
C ILE A 178 13.36 -3.89 -14.80
N ARG A 179 13.91 -2.79 -15.34
CA ARG A 179 15.15 -2.84 -16.14
C ARG A 179 16.34 -3.32 -15.33
N ALA A 180 16.46 -2.87 -14.08
CA ALA A 180 17.51 -3.36 -13.19
C ALA A 180 17.38 -4.87 -12.92
N LEU A 181 16.15 -5.39 -12.73
CA LEU A 181 15.90 -6.83 -12.61
C LEU A 181 16.32 -7.59 -13.87
N GLN A 182 15.94 -7.10 -15.05
CA GLN A 182 16.31 -7.71 -16.33
C GLN A 182 17.84 -7.78 -16.50
N LEU A 183 18.54 -6.69 -16.15
CA LEU A 183 20.00 -6.63 -16.16
C LEU A 183 20.62 -7.57 -15.13
N SER A 184 20.02 -7.72 -13.94
CA SER A 184 20.55 -8.60 -12.88
C SER A 184 20.65 -10.06 -13.29
N GLN A 185 19.74 -10.53 -14.17
CA GLN A 185 19.74 -11.92 -14.66
C GLN A 185 20.46 -12.07 -16.01
N ASN A 186 20.74 -10.98 -16.71
CA ASN A 186 21.26 -11.00 -18.10
C ASN A 186 22.36 -9.97 -18.33
N ALA A 187 23.20 -9.72 -17.32
CA ALA A 187 24.30 -8.78 -17.43
C ALA A 187 25.28 -9.26 -18.51
N PRO A 188 25.59 -8.45 -19.55
CA PRO A 188 26.55 -8.85 -20.55
C PRO A 188 27.95 -8.96 -19.90
N PRO A 189 28.76 -10.00 -20.23
CA PRO A 189 30.08 -10.18 -19.62
C PRO A 189 31.02 -8.97 -19.80
N SER A 190 30.80 -8.19 -20.86
CA SER A 190 31.55 -6.95 -21.14
C SER A 190 31.25 -5.81 -20.18
N ALA A 191 30.09 -5.83 -19.50
CA ALA A 191 29.72 -4.83 -18.49
C ALA A 191 30.24 -5.16 -17.09
N LEU A 192 30.83 -6.34 -16.91
CA LEU A 192 31.38 -6.77 -15.63
C LEU A 192 32.85 -6.35 -15.52
N SER A 193 33.24 -5.79 -14.39
CA SER A 193 34.64 -5.65 -14.03
C SER A 193 35.29 -7.03 -13.86
N ASP A 194 36.62 -7.11 -13.95
CA ASP A 194 37.29 -8.40 -13.80
C ASP A 194 37.07 -9.03 -12.41
N ASP A 195 36.88 -8.21 -11.37
CA ASP A 195 36.45 -8.67 -10.05
C ASP A 195 35.04 -9.26 -10.07
N GLN A 196 34.10 -8.64 -10.78
CA GLN A 196 32.74 -9.13 -10.92
C GLN A 196 32.68 -10.42 -11.74
N LYS A 197 33.51 -10.57 -12.77
CA LYS A 197 33.64 -11.83 -13.53
C LYS A 197 34.14 -12.96 -12.63
N ARG A 198 35.22 -12.72 -11.87
CA ARG A 198 35.75 -13.68 -10.89
C ARG A 198 34.72 -14.06 -9.82
N ALA A 199 33.90 -13.11 -9.37
CA ALA A 199 32.83 -13.37 -8.40
C ALA A 199 31.68 -14.17 -9.03
N ALA A 200 31.29 -13.86 -10.27
CA ALA A 200 30.27 -14.59 -11.02
C ALA A 200 30.69 -16.04 -11.30
N ASP A 201 31.95 -16.27 -11.66
CA ASP A 201 32.50 -17.62 -11.87
C ASP A 201 32.44 -18.44 -10.58
N LYS A 202 32.76 -17.82 -9.43
CA LYS A 202 32.61 -18.47 -8.11
C LYS A 202 31.15 -18.75 -7.76
N ALA A 203 30.23 -17.83 -8.07
CA ALA A 203 28.81 -18.00 -7.81
C ALA A 203 28.15 -19.06 -8.71
N ALA A 204 28.61 -19.21 -9.96
CA ALA A 204 28.16 -20.23 -10.90
C ALA A 204 28.54 -21.66 -10.48
N ILE A 205 29.58 -21.80 -9.63
CA ILE A 205 30.01 -23.07 -9.05
C ILE A 205 29.11 -23.49 -7.88
N VAL A 206 28.39 -22.55 -7.25
CA VAL A 206 27.47 -22.84 -6.14
C VAL A 206 26.08 -23.16 -6.69
N PRO A 207 25.52 -24.37 -6.45
CA PRO A 207 24.21 -24.73 -6.95
C PRO A 207 23.13 -23.78 -6.39
N LYS A 208 22.19 -23.35 -7.24
CA LYS A 208 21.11 -22.39 -6.91
C LYS A 208 20.29 -22.78 -5.66
N SER A 209 20.24 -24.08 -5.34
CA SER A 209 19.62 -24.62 -4.11
C SER A 209 20.32 -24.18 -2.82
N GLU A 210 21.62 -23.93 -2.87
CA GLU A 210 22.45 -23.53 -1.72
C GLU A 210 22.40 -22.02 -1.50
N LEU A 211 22.29 -21.22 -2.57
CA LEU A 211 22.10 -19.76 -2.50
C LEU A 211 20.71 -19.35 -1.95
N LEU A 212 19.69 -20.19 -2.15
CA LEU A 212 18.32 -19.97 -1.61
C LEU A 212 18.14 -20.53 -0.19
N GLY A 213 19.13 -21.22 0.38
CA GLY A 213 19.08 -21.89 1.68
C GLY A 213 19.19 -20.97 2.91
N PHE A 214 19.31 -19.64 2.75
CA PHE A 214 19.45 -18.70 3.86
C PHE A 214 18.12 -18.27 4.51
N THR A 215 17.00 -18.96 4.25
CA THR A 215 15.74 -18.81 5.02
C THR A 215 15.66 -19.77 6.20
N GLY A 216 16.79 -19.97 6.88
CA GLY A 216 16.90 -20.79 8.08
C GLY A 216 17.34 -19.95 9.27
N LEU A 217 16.53 -18.98 9.70
CA LEU A 217 16.59 -18.53 11.08
C LEU A 217 16.21 -19.72 11.96
N LYS A 218 17.22 -20.53 12.30
CA LYS A 218 17.13 -21.49 13.39
C LYS A 218 16.84 -20.66 14.64
N ASN A 219 15.58 -20.67 15.08
CA ASN A 219 15.22 -20.33 16.45
C ASN A 219 16.17 -21.13 17.36
N LYS A 220 17.12 -20.45 17.99
CA LYS A 220 17.88 -21.04 19.09
C LYS A 220 16.88 -21.27 20.23
N PRO A 221 16.72 -22.51 20.72
CA PRO A 221 16.00 -22.72 21.97
C PRO A 221 16.83 -22.19 23.14
N GLY A 222 16.12 -21.61 24.12
CA GLY A 222 16.47 -21.42 25.54
C GLY A 222 17.93 -21.22 25.92
N VAL A 223 18.24 -20.02 26.42
CA VAL A 223 19.23 -19.88 27.48
C VAL A 223 18.44 -19.66 28.77
N ASP A 224 18.44 -20.69 29.60
CA ASP A 224 18.12 -20.60 31.01
C ASP A 224 19.19 -19.75 31.69
N GLN A 225 18.82 -18.58 32.21
CA GLN A 225 19.23 -18.00 33.50
C GLN A 225 18.15 -17.02 33.96
#